data_AF-X1MRA4-F1
#
_entry.id   AF-X1MRA4-F1
#
_cell.length_a   1.000
_cell.length_b   1.000
_cell.length_c   1.000
_cell.angle_alpha   90.00
_cell.angle_beta   90.00
_cell.angle_gamma   90.00
#
_symmetry.space_group_name_H-M   'P 1'
#
loop_
_entity.id
_entity.type
_entity.pdbx_description
1 polymer ?
#
loop_
_entity_poly.entity_id
_entity_poly.type
_entity_poly.pdbx_seq_one_letter_code
_entity_poly.pdbx_strand_id
1 'polypeptide(L)'
;MTKDEAKKRIEKLKKVINHHRYLYHVHDRQEISEAALDSLKKELFDLEKLFPTLLTPDSPTQRIGGKPLEKFEKIRHPEPMFSFNDVFSEDDMKDWLERISKLLTTEEKSEIDFFCELKIDGLAIELIYEQGIFKTGSTRGDGIIGEDVTQNLKTIEAIPLKLEI
;
A
#
# COMPACT_ATOMS: atom_id res chain seq x y z
N MET A 1 8.79 -32.91 -9.26
CA MET A 1 8.78 -32.01 -8.09
C MET A 1 7.59 -32.39 -7.22
N THR A 2 7.84 -32.65 -5.93
CA THR A 2 6.80 -32.98 -4.95
C THR A 2 6.07 -31.72 -4.47
N LYS A 3 4.93 -31.88 -3.80
CA LYS A 3 4.17 -30.73 -3.25
C LYS A 3 4.98 -29.95 -2.21
N ASP A 4 5.81 -30.62 -1.41
CA ASP A 4 6.63 -29.96 -0.39
C ASP A 4 7.82 -29.20 -1.01
N GLU A 5 8.43 -29.76 -2.07
CA GLU A 5 9.43 -29.06 -2.86
C GLU A 5 8.83 -27.81 -3.53
N ALA A 6 7.64 -27.95 -4.12
CA ALA A 6 6.90 -26.86 -4.74
C ALA A 6 6.62 -25.75 -3.72
N LYS A 7 6.15 -26.10 -2.51
CA LYS A 7 5.90 -25.15 -1.42
C LYS A 7 7.16 -24.36 -1.05
N LYS A 8 8.30 -25.04 -0.86
CA LYS A 8 9.57 -24.38 -0.56
C LYS A 8 10.02 -23.46 -1.70
N ARG A 9 9.83 -23.88 -2.95
CA ARG A 9 10.19 -23.08 -4.13
C ARG A 9 9.30 -21.85 -4.29
N ILE A 10 7.98 -22.01 -4.12
CA ILE A 10 7.00 -20.92 -4.16
C ILE A 10 7.36 -19.85 -3.12
N GLU A 11 7.62 -20.23 -1.87
CA GLU A 11 7.99 -19.25 -0.83
C GLU A 11 9.29 -18.51 -1.17
N LYS A 12 10.29 -19.20 -1.73
CA LYS A 12 11.52 -18.56 -2.20
C LYS A 12 11.25 -17.58 -3.35
N LEU A 13 10.44 -17.97 -4.32
CA LEU A 13 10.07 -17.13 -5.46
C LEU A 13 9.31 -15.89 -5.00
N LYS A 14 8.30 -16.05 -4.14
CA LYS A 14 7.54 -14.94 -3.54
C LYS A 14 8.48 -13.92 -2.90
N LYS A 15 9.42 -14.38 -2.07
CA LYS A 15 10.40 -13.50 -1.40
C LYS A 15 11.27 -12.74 -2.40
N VAL A 16 11.87 -13.44 -3.37
CA VAL A 16 12.79 -12.83 -4.34
C VAL A 16 12.05 -11.85 -5.27
N ILE A 17 10.87 -12.22 -5.74
CA ILE A 17 10.04 -11.36 -6.60
C ILE A 17 9.61 -10.11 -5.84
N ASN A 18 9.14 -10.24 -4.59
CA ASN A 18 8.74 -9.09 -3.78
C ASN A 18 9.91 -8.15 -3.49
N HIS A 19 11.10 -8.67 -3.19
CA HIS A 19 12.33 -7.88 -3.01
C HIS A 19 12.64 -7.03 -4.24
N HIS A 20 12.73 -7.64 -5.42
CA HIS A 20 13.05 -6.89 -6.65
C HIS A 20 11.95 -5.91 -7.07
N ARG A 21 10.69 -6.26 -6.81
CA ARG A 21 9.57 -5.33 -7.03
C ARG A 21 9.63 -4.13 -6.10
N TYR A 22 9.95 -4.34 -4.82
CA TYR A 22 10.10 -3.25 -3.85
C TYR A 22 11.23 -2.32 -4.27
N LEU A 23 12.39 -2.87 -4.62
CA LEU A 23 13.50 -2.07 -5.15
C LEU A 23 13.10 -1.24 -6.37
N TYR A 24 12.41 -1.85 -7.33
CA TYR A 24 12.04 -1.16 -8.56
C TYR A 24 10.95 -0.11 -8.35
N HIS A 25 9.86 -0.44 -7.66
CA HIS A 25 8.69 0.44 -7.56
C HIS A 25 8.74 1.44 -6.39
N VAL A 26 9.57 1.19 -5.38
CA VAL A 26 9.67 2.06 -4.18
C VAL A 26 11.02 2.77 -4.14
N HIS A 27 12.11 2.09 -4.50
CA HIS A 27 13.46 2.68 -4.47
C HIS A 27 14.00 3.11 -5.83
N ASP A 28 13.21 2.94 -6.90
CA ASP A 28 13.62 3.24 -8.28
C ASP A 28 14.99 2.60 -8.63
N ARG A 29 15.19 1.35 -8.17
CA ARG A 29 16.45 0.60 -8.29
C ARG A 29 16.23 -0.78 -8.90
N GLN A 30 17.12 -1.17 -9.81
CA GLN A 30 17.09 -2.47 -10.47
C GLN A 30 18.39 -3.26 -10.22
N GLU A 31 18.27 -4.49 -9.71
CA GLU A 31 19.41 -5.39 -9.46
C GLU A 31 19.52 -6.53 -10.47
N ILE A 32 18.40 -6.91 -11.09
CA ILE A 32 18.32 -7.95 -12.11
C ILE A 32 17.58 -7.42 -13.34
N SER A 33 17.83 -8.00 -14.50
CA SER A 33 17.12 -7.62 -15.72
C SER A 33 15.62 -7.91 -15.62
N GLU A 34 14.82 -7.17 -16.36
CA GLU A 34 13.36 -7.38 -16.44
C GLU A 34 13.04 -8.81 -16.88
N ALA A 35 13.75 -9.32 -17.90
CA ALA A 35 13.60 -10.70 -18.36
C ALA A 35 13.88 -11.75 -17.27
N ALA A 36 14.84 -11.50 -16.37
CA ALA A 36 15.10 -12.39 -15.25
C ALA A 36 13.94 -12.36 -14.24
N LEU A 37 13.42 -11.17 -13.92
CA LEU A 37 12.25 -11.04 -13.04
C LEU A 37 11.01 -11.71 -13.64
N ASP A 38 10.78 -11.56 -14.94
CA ASP A 38 9.66 -12.20 -15.65
C ASP A 38 9.80 -13.73 -15.68
N SER A 39 11.01 -14.25 -15.83
CA SER A 39 11.27 -15.69 -15.71
C SER A 39 10.89 -16.21 -14.32
N LEU A 40 11.20 -15.46 -13.25
CA LEU A 40 10.82 -15.84 -11.87
C LEU A 40 9.31 -15.80 -11.67
N LYS A 41 8.63 -14.75 -12.18
CA LYS A 41 7.17 -14.63 -12.14
C LYS A 41 6.49 -15.77 -12.90
N LYS A 42 7.01 -16.12 -14.08
CA LYS A 42 6.51 -17.23 -14.90
C LYS A 42 6.63 -18.56 -14.18
N GLU A 43 7.77 -18.82 -13.55
CA GLU A 43 7.99 -20.03 -12.76
C GLU A 43 6.99 -20.11 -11.60
N LEU A 44 6.80 -19.02 -10.84
CA LEU A 44 5.83 -18.96 -9.76
C LEU A 44 4.41 -19.27 -10.25
N PHE A 45 4.00 -18.65 -11.36
CA PHE A 45 2.70 -18.89 -11.97
C PHE A 45 2.49 -20.35 -12.36
N ASP A 46 3.48 -20.99 -12.98
CA ASP A 46 3.38 -22.40 -13.39
C ASP A 46 3.31 -23.35 -12.20
N LEU A 47 4.04 -23.05 -11.12
CA LEU A 47 3.99 -23.82 -9.88
C LEU A 47 2.62 -23.71 -9.19
N GLU A 48 2.06 -22.52 -9.11
CA GLU A 48 0.74 -22.31 -8.51
C GLU A 48 -0.38 -22.92 -9.36
N LYS A 49 -0.23 -22.92 -10.69
CA LYS A 49 -1.15 -23.62 -11.59
C LYS A 49 -1.09 -25.14 -11.40
N LEU A 50 0.10 -25.69 -11.18
CA LEU A 50 0.29 -27.13 -10.94
C LEU A 50 -0.16 -27.55 -9.54
N PHE A 51 -0.03 -26.66 -8.55
CA PHE A 51 -0.43 -26.89 -7.16
C PHE A 51 -1.38 -25.79 -6.64
N PRO A 52 -2.65 -25.75 -7.09
CA PRO A 52 -3.59 -24.67 -6.73
C PRO A 52 -3.79 -24.48 -5.23
N THR A 53 -3.63 -25.54 -4.43
CA THR A 53 -3.72 -25.48 -2.95
C THR A 53 -2.61 -24.68 -2.28
N LEU A 54 -1.55 -24.32 -3.00
CA LEU A 54 -0.43 -23.50 -2.49
C LEU A 54 -0.57 -22.02 -2.84
N LEU A 55 -1.60 -21.65 -3.62
CA LEU A 55 -1.90 -20.27 -3.93
C LEU A 55 -2.28 -19.52 -2.65
N THR A 56 -1.70 -18.33 -2.47
CA THR A 56 -1.90 -17.51 -1.27
C THR A 56 -2.24 -16.07 -1.65
N PRO A 57 -3.04 -15.35 -0.83
CA PRO A 57 -3.49 -13.99 -1.16
C PRO A 57 -2.37 -12.95 -1.33
N ASP A 58 -1.19 -13.21 -0.74
CA ASP A 58 0.00 -12.38 -0.81
C ASP A 58 0.94 -12.72 -1.97
N SER A 59 0.57 -13.70 -2.81
CA SER A 59 1.39 -14.06 -3.97
C SER A 59 1.43 -12.92 -5.00
N PRO A 60 2.61 -12.60 -5.58
CA PRO A 60 2.73 -11.64 -6.67
C PRO A 60 1.83 -11.92 -7.88
N THR A 61 1.42 -13.18 -8.08
CA THR A 61 0.49 -13.56 -9.16
C THR A 61 -0.95 -13.12 -8.91
N GLN A 62 -1.29 -12.67 -7.71
CA GLN A 62 -2.62 -12.15 -7.35
C GLN A 62 -2.84 -10.69 -7.77
N ARG A 63 -1.88 -10.08 -8.46
CA ARG A 63 -1.92 -8.66 -8.88
C ARG A 63 -2.58 -8.44 -10.24
N ILE A 64 -3.13 -9.49 -10.86
CA ILE A 64 -3.80 -9.40 -12.15
C ILE A 64 -5.21 -8.83 -11.97
N GLY A 65 -5.56 -7.87 -12.84
CA GLY A 65 -6.95 -7.44 -12.98
C GLY A 65 -7.85 -8.61 -13.38
N GLY A 66 -8.87 -8.88 -12.56
CA GLY A 66 -9.84 -9.93 -12.82
C GLY A 66 -10.98 -9.47 -13.74
N LYS A 67 -12.12 -10.15 -13.65
CA LYS A 67 -13.36 -9.65 -14.26
C LYS A 67 -13.73 -8.30 -13.63
N PRO A 68 -14.18 -7.31 -14.41
CA PRO A 68 -14.72 -6.08 -13.86
C PRO A 68 -15.81 -6.38 -12.84
N LEU A 69 -15.77 -5.68 -11.71
CA LEU A 69 -16.84 -5.75 -10.72
C LEU A 69 -18.08 -5.04 -11.26
N GLU A 70 -19.26 -5.56 -10.93
CA GLU A 70 -20.54 -4.92 -11.30
C GLU A 70 -20.74 -3.60 -10.54
N LYS A 71 -20.19 -3.50 -9.32
CA LYS A 71 -20.21 -2.33 -8.44
C LYS A 71 -19.12 -2.43 -7.37
N PHE A 72 -18.78 -1.30 -6.76
CA PHE A 72 -18.01 -1.28 -5.53
C PHE A 72 -18.93 -1.37 -4.31
N GLU A 73 -18.52 -2.15 -3.31
CA GLU A 73 -19.24 -2.24 -2.04
C GLU A 73 -18.81 -1.08 -1.14
N LYS A 74 -19.76 -0.55 -0.36
CA LYS A 74 -19.44 0.49 0.63
C LYS A 74 -18.78 -0.14 1.84
N ILE A 75 -17.75 0.52 2.35
CA ILE A 75 -17.07 0.12 3.57
C ILE A 75 -16.95 1.28 4.53
N ARG A 76 -17.21 1.02 5.81
CA ARG A 76 -17.00 2.00 6.87
C ARG A 76 -15.54 1.95 7.30
N HIS A 77 -14.89 3.11 7.36
CA HIS A 77 -13.54 3.18 7.88
C HIS A 77 -13.53 2.86 9.38
N PRO A 78 -12.52 2.11 9.86
CA PRO A 78 -12.32 1.88 11.29
C PRO A 78 -12.10 3.21 12.04
N GLU A 79 -11.39 4.15 11.42
CA GLU A 79 -11.14 5.51 11.92
C GLU A 79 -11.48 6.54 10.84
N PRO A 80 -12.05 7.71 11.17
CA PRO A 80 -12.36 8.73 10.17
C PRO A 80 -11.13 9.27 9.43
N MET A 81 -11.22 9.41 8.12
CA MET A 81 -10.19 10.04 7.27
C MET A 81 -10.41 11.57 7.21
N PHE A 82 -9.74 12.29 8.12
CA PHE A 82 -9.83 13.74 8.23
C PHE A 82 -9.31 14.48 6.98
N SER A 83 -9.81 15.70 6.79
CA SER A 83 -9.24 16.68 5.86
C SER A 83 -8.42 17.70 6.64
N PHE A 84 -7.47 18.34 5.96
CA PHE A 84 -6.73 19.46 6.52
C PHE A 84 -7.49 20.76 6.30
N ASN A 85 -7.18 21.76 7.13
CA ASN A 85 -7.56 23.14 6.84
C ASN A 85 -6.58 23.70 5.80
N ASP A 86 -7.09 24.48 4.85
CA ASP A 86 -6.27 25.13 3.84
C ASP A 86 -5.73 26.47 4.33
N VAL A 87 -4.57 26.84 3.79
CA VAL A 87 -3.90 28.13 4.00
C VAL A 87 -3.43 28.64 2.64
N PHE A 88 -3.71 29.90 2.33
CA PHE A 88 -3.43 30.50 1.02
C PHE A 88 -2.46 31.68 1.07
N SER A 89 -2.11 32.16 2.27
CA SER A 89 -1.19 33.28 2.49
C SER A 89 -0.24 33.05 3.66
N GLU A 90 0.82 33.87 3.74
CA GLU A 90 1.74 33.84 4.87
C GLU A 90 1.06 34.27 6.18
N ASP A 91 0.09 35.19 6.11
CA ASP A 91 -0.64 35.65 7.29
C ASP A 91 -1.57 34.56 7.82
N ASP A 92 -2.25 33.80 6.95
CA ASP A 92 -3.01 32.60 7.36
C ASP A 92 -2.13 31.58 8.10
N MET A 93 -0.86 31.41 7.65
CA MET A 93 0.10 30.52 8.33
C MET A 93 0.48 31.05 9.70
N LYS A 94 0.71 32.37 9.84
CA LYS A 94 1.01 33.00 11.13
C LYS A 94 -0.15 32.85 12.10
N ASP A 95 -1.38 33.07 11.63
CA ASP A 95 -2.59 32.93 12.43
C ASP A 95 -2.80 31.47 12.89
N TRP A 96 -2.55 30.51 12.01
CA TRP A 96 -2.54 29.09 12.36
C TRP A 96 -1.47 28.78 13.42
N LEU A 97 -0.24 29.26 13.22
CA LEU A 97 0.88 29.06 14.16
C LEU A 97 0.58 29.66 15.54
N GLU A 98 0.00 30.86 15.58
CA GLU A 98 -0.41 31.51 16.82
C GLU A 98 -1.48 30.67 17.55
N ARG A 99 -2.47 30.16 16.81
CA ARG A 99 -3.54 29.32 17.38
C ARG A 99 -3.00 28.04 17.99
N ILE A 100 -2.11 27.32 17.30
CA ILE A 100 -1.52 26.08 17.85
C ILE A 100 -0.57 26.38 19.01
N SER A 101 0.18 27.49 18.94
CA SER A 101 1.11 27.88 20.01
C SER A 101 0.37 28.18 21.31
N LYS A 102 -0.86 28.69 21.26
CA LYS A 102 -1.69 28.91 22.46
C LYS A 102 -2.04 27.63 23.22
N LEU A 103 -1.92 26.47 22.58
CA LEU A 103 -2.17 25.16 23.21
C LEU A 103 -0.94 24.61 23.95
N LEU A 104 0.22 25.25 23.80
CA LEU A 104 1.50 24.78 24.32
C LEU A 104 2.00 25.64 25.48
N THR A 105 2.75 25.01 26.38
CA THR A 105 3.53 25.67 27.43
C THR A 105 4.68 26.49 26.85
N THR A 106 5.31 27.33 27.68
CA THR A 106 6.43 28.18 27.24
C THR A 106 7.62 27.34 26.78
N GLU A 107 7.89 26.25 27.49
CA GLU A 107 8.96 25.30 27.20
C GLU A 107 8.69 24.58 25.86
N GLU A 108 7.49 24.03 25.66
CA GLU A 108 7.10 23.34 24.42
C GLU A 108 7.15 24.25 23.18
N LYS A 109 6.81 25.54 23.32
CA LYS A 109 6.92 26.51 22.20
C LYS A 109 8.35 26.68 21.71
N SER A 110 9.34 26.55 22.59
CA SER A 110 10.75 26.68 22.21
C SER A 110 11.30 25.45 21.49
N GLU A 111 10.59 24.33 21.58
CA GLU A 111 10.95 23.04 20.99
C GLU A 111 10.02 22.63 19.83
N ILE A 112 9.01 23.43 19.51
CA ILE A 112 8.07 23.10 18.44
C ILE A 112 8.79 23.05 17.09
N ASP A 113 8.60 21.95 16.39
CA ASP A 113 9.12 21.74 15.04
C ASP A 113 8.00 21.19 14.15
N PHE A 114 8.16 21.35 12.84
CA PHE A 114 7.16 20.97 11.85
C PHE A 114 7.73 20.01 10.83
N PHE A 115 6.98 18.93 10.60
CA PHE A 115 7.20 18.09 9.44
C PHE A 115 6.40 18.66 8.26
N CYS A 116 7.10 18.98 7.18
CA CYS A 116 6.49 19.47 5.95
C CYS A 116 6.57 18.40 4.87
N GLU A 117 5.42 18.08 4.28
CA GLU A 117 5.30 17.15 3.15
C GLU A 117 4.66 17.86 1.96
N LEU A 118 4.98 17.39 0.75
CA LEU A 118 4.29 17.83 -0.45
C LEU A 118 2.86 17.27 -0.45
N LYS A 119 1.87 18.14 -0.67
CA LYS A 119 0.48 17.72 -0.85
C LYS A 119 0.33 17.06 -2.23
N ILE A 120 0.22 15.73 -2.25
CA ILE A 120 -0.01 14.98 -3.48
C ILE A 120 -1.47 15.19 -3.93
N ASP A 121 -1.64 15.65 -5.16
CA ASP A 121 -2.96 15.78 -5.77
C ASP A 121 -3.38 14.44 -6.41
N GLY A 122 -4.22 13.70 -5.69
CA GLY A 122 -4.64 12.36 -6.07
C GLY A 122 -5.84 11.90 -5.25
N LEU A 123 -6.11 10.59 -5.28
CA LEU A 123 -7.20 10.00 -4.49
C LEU A 123 -6.65 9.45 -3.18
N ALA A 124 -7.19 9.93 -2.06
CA ALA A 124 -6.88 9.37 -0.76
C ALA A 124 -7.43 7.94 -0.64
N ILE A 125 -6.58 7.03 -0.18
CA ILE A 125 -6.89 5.61 -0.01
C ILE A 125 -6.49 5.16 1.39
N GLU A 126 -7.17 4.14 1.89
CA GLU A 126 -6.82 3.41 3.11
C GLU A 126 -6.36 2.00 2.73
N LEU A 127 -5.35 1.49 3.43
CA LEU A 127 -4.81 0.14 3.25
C LEU A 127 -4.75 -0.57 4.61
N ILE A 128 -5.60 -1.59 4.78
CA ILE A 128 -5.67 -2.40 6.00
C ILE A 128 -4.86 -3.67 5.80
N TYR A 129 -3.91 -3.90 6.71
CA TYR A 129 -3.11 -5.11 6.77
C TYR A 129 -3.45 -5.91 8.02
N GLU A 130 -3.72 -7.19 7.85
CA GLU A 130 -3.94 -8.13 8.96
C GLU A 130 -2.78 -9.12 8.99
N GLN A 131 -2.07 -9.22 10.12
CA GLN A 131 -0.88 -10.08 10.25
C GLN A 131 0.15 -9.82 9.13
N GLY A 132 0.27 -8.56 8.71
CA GLY A 132 1.15 -8.12 7.64
C GLY A 132 0.65 -8.42 6.22
N ILE A 133 -0.52 -9.03 6.01
CA ILE A 133 -1.07 -9.32 4.68
C ILE A 133 -2.11 -8.26 4.30
N PHE A 134 -2.01 -7.72 3.09
CA PHE A 134 -2.96 -6.73 2.57
C PHE A 134 -4.36 -7.35 2.46
N LYS A 135 -5.28 -6.86 3.29
CA LYS A 135 -6.62 -7.42 3.47
C LYS A 135 -7.67 -6.63 2.71
N THR A 136 -7.68 -5.32 2.92
CA THR A 136 -8.73 -4.42 2.41
C THR A 136 -8.09 -3.10 2.02
N GLY A 137 -8.48 -2.56 0.87
CA GLY A 137 -8.17 -1.18 0.51
C GLY A 137 -9.41 -0.45 0.03
N SER A 138 -9.56 0.79 0.48
CA SER A 138 -10.77 1.58 0.28
C SER A 138 -10.46 3.00 -0.17
N THR A 139 -11.40 3.61 -0.91
CA THR A 139 -11.36 5.04 -1.19
C THR A 139 -11.76 5.83 0.05
N ARG A 140 -11.38 7.11 0.12
CA ARG A 140 -11.81 7.99 1.23
C ARG A 140 -13.33 8.19 1.32
N GLY A 141 -14.02 8.27 0.17
CA GLY A 141 -15.43 8.68 0.12
C GLY A 141 -15.70 9.98 0.88
N ASP A 142 -16.62 9.95 1.85
CA ASP A 142 -16.96 11.10 2.70
C ASP A 142 -16.05 11.26 3.94
N GLY A 143 -15.09 10.35 4.11
CA GLY A 143 -14.18 10.29 5.27
C GLY A 143 -14.66 9.33 6.38
N ILE A 144 -15.90 8.84 6.33
CA ILE A 144 -16.45 7.83 7.25
C ILE A 144 -16.79 6.54 6.49
N ILE A 145 -17.33 6.70 5.27
CA ILE A 145 -17.69 5.61 4.37
C ILE A 145 -16.99 5.83 3.03
N GLY A 146 -16.23 4.81 2.62
CA GLY A 146 -15.56 4.69 1.34
C GLY A 146 -16.15 3.56 0.49
N GLU A 147 -15.44 3.27 -0.59
CA GLU A 147 -15.71 2.14 -1.49
C GLU A 147 -14.57 1.14 -1.43
N ASP A 148 -14.87 -0.16 -1.34
CA ASP A 148 -13.88 -1.23 -1.42
C ASP A 148 -13.32 -1.32 -2.84
N VAL A 149 -12.05 -0.94 -2.98
CA VAL A 149 -11.28 -0.96 -4.24
C VAL A 149 -10.06 -1.87 -4.11
N THR A 150 -10.12 -2.88 -3.23
CA THR A 150 -9.00 -3.78 -2.89
C THR A 150 -8.39 -4.41 -4.14
N GLN A 151 -9.20 -4.91 -5.07
CA GLN A 151 -8.70 -5.57 -6.28
C GLN A 151 -7.93 -4.59 -7.19
N ASN A 152 -8.40 -3.35 -7.31
CA ASN A 152 -7.72 -2.30 -8.06
C ASN A 152 -6.40 -1.93 -7.41
N LEU A 153 -6.38 -1.80 -6.08
CA LEU A 153 -5.16 -1.44 -5.35
C LEU A 153 -4.10 -2.54 -5.39
N LYS A 154 -4.48 -3.83 -5.48
CA LYS A 154 -3.54 -4.94 -5.69
C LYS A 154 -2.74 -4.81 -6.98
N THR A 155 -3.30 -4.18 -8.02
CA THR A 155 -2.62 -3.98 -9.30
C THR A 155 -1.59 -2.84 -9.23
N ILE A 156 -1.62 -2.00 -8.20
CA ILE A 156 -0.60 -0.95 -7.99
C ILE A 156 0.64 -1.62 -7.43
N GLU A 157 1.69 -1.63 -8.25
CA GLU A 157 2.87 -2.46 -7.98
C GLU A 157 3.66 -2.05 -6.74
N ALA A 158 3.61 -0.76 -6.39
CA ALA A 158 4.23 -0.17 -5.20
C ALA A 158 3.50 -0.52 -3.90
N ILE A 159 2.23 -0.93 -3.95
CA ILE A 159 1.49 -1.37 -2.76
C ILE A 159 1.93 -2.81 -2.44
N PRO A 160 2.56 -3.08 -1.28
CA PRO A 160 2.98 -4.43 -0.92
C PRO A 160 1.75 -5.30 -0.59
N LEU A 161 1.72 -6.55 -1.07
CA LEU A 161 0.68 -7.50 -0.63
C LEU A 161 1.01 -8.11 0.74
N LYS A 162 2.26 -8.02 1.16
CA LYS A 162 2.76 -8.45 2.45
C LYS A 162 3.83 -7.49 2.95
N LEU A 163 3.71 -7.06 4.19
CA LEU A 163 4.70 -6.26 4.90
C LEU A 163 5.85 -7.16 5.40
N GLU A 164 7.06 -6.62 5.41
CA GLU A 164 8.17 -7.20 6.17
C GLU A 164 8.12 -6.60 7.57
N ILE A 165 7.61 -7.39 8.53
CA ILE A 165 7.47 -7.05 9.96
C ILE A 165 8.43 -7.93 10.75
#